data_AF-A0A927UQ93-F1
#
_entry.id   AF-A0A927UQ93-F1
#
_cell.length_a   1.000
_cell.length_b   1.000
_cell.length_c   1.000
_cell.angle_alpha   90.00
_cell.angle_beta   90.00
_cell.angle_gamma   90.00
#
_symmetry.space_group_name_H-M   'P 1'
#
loop_
_entity.id
_entity.type
_entity.pdbx_description
1 polymer ?
#
loop_
_entity_poly.entity_id
_entity_poly.type
_entity_poly.pdbx_seq_one_letter_code
_entity_poly.pdbx_strand_id
1 'polypeptide(L)'
;MKQKGNWVDKLERKWGKYAIPHLMKYMVVLYIIGFLISAVNYSLYRELLTLDFSMILQGQVWRLVTFIIAPPMSFGKSLMVIFAIFALLLYYSIGNTLEQVWGTFRFNLFYFGGLLACIISSFISYITVGSAASYLITTDYVFLSMFLAYAMLFPEQQLYLYGIIPIKIKWLGIVDAVVMAMQAFDAVKFIMIGGDGIIRGVTQLSIIVCSMANLFILFNAFKYKGVTKQQRKKSAEYKKKVNKLSKTRIHTCTVCGATSQSHPDMEFRFCSRCDGNREYCTEHLFTHEHITKIVINIDKDSDANKQEEEN
;
A
#
# COMPACT_ATOMS: atom_id res chain seq x y z
N MET A 1 15.11 1.33 -24.24
CA MET A 1 15.77 2.15 -23.20
C MET A 1 15.16 1.82 -21.85
N LYS A 2 15.90 1.13 -20.97
CA LYS A 2 15.44 0.79 -19.61
C LYS A 2 15.15 2.09 -18.85
N GLN A 3 13.94 2.24 -18.34
CA GLN A 3 13.56 3.29 -17.39
C GLN A 3 14.66 3.43 -16.33
N LYS A 4 15.24 4.62 -16.16
CA LYS A 4 15.83 4.99 -14.87
C LYS A 4 14.65 5.11 -13.89
N GLY A 5 14.18 3.95 -13.40
CA GLY A 5 13.28 3.90 -12.26
C GLY A 5 13.91 4.65 -11.11
N ASN A 6 13.07 5.18 -10.22
CA ASN A 6 13.54 5.81 -9.00
C ASN A 6 14.47 4.83 -8.24
N TRP A 7 15.35 5.33 -7.38
CA TRP A 7 16.25 4.47 -6.61
C TRP A 7 15.45 3.42 -5.80
N VAL A 8 14.26 3.78 -5.33
CA VAL A 8 13.29 2.86 -4.71
C VAL A 8 12.85 1.74 -5.66
N ASP A 9 12.54 2.04 -6.92
CA ASP A 9 12.12 1.00 -7.89
C ASP A 9 13.25 0.00 -8.17
N LYS A 10 14.51 0.46 -8.15
CA LYS A 10 15.67 -0.42 -8.29
C LYS A 10 15.83 -1.33 -7.07
N LEU A 11 15.63 -0.79 -5.87
CA LEU A 11 15.64 -1.56 -4.63
C LEU A 11 14.50 -2.57 -4.60
N GLU A 12 13.28 -2.15 -4.96
CA GLU A 12 12.09 -3.00 -5.04
C GLU A 12 12.32 -4.18 -6.00
N ARG A 13 12.94 -3.93 -7.16
CA ARG A 13 13.29 -5.01 -8.10
C ARG A 13 14.30 -6.03 -7.57
N LYS A 14 15.21 -5.61 -6.68
CA LYS A 14 16.27 -6.48 -6.16
C LYS A 14 15.86 -7.20 -4.86
N TRP A 15 15.14 -6.49 -4.00
CA TRP A 15 14.83 -6.89 -2.63
C TRP A 15 13.34 -7.07 -2.34
N GLY A 16 12.45 -6.79 -3.30
CA GLY A 16 10.99 -6.87 -3.13
C GLY A 16 10.49 -8.23 -2.64
N LYS A 17 11.20 -9.31 -2.96
CA LYS A 17 10.87 -10.68 -2.51
C LYS A 17 11.04 -10.91 -0.99
N TYR A 18 11.80 -10.05 -0.30
CA TYR A 18 12.02 -10.15 1.14
C TYR A 18 11.10 -9.23 1.96
N ALA A 19 10.18 -8.54 1.30
CA ALA A 19 9.25 -7.66 1.98
C ALA A 19 8.25 -8.48 2.82
N ILE A 20 8.05 -8.08 4.07
CA ILE A 20 7.17 -8.79 5.00
C ILE A 20 5.73 -8.32 4.78
N PRO A 21 4.82 -9.18 4.29
CA PRO A 21 3.42 -8.81 4.12
C PRO A 21 2.73 -8.66 5.48
N HIS A 22 1.82 -7.69 5.60
CA HIS A 22 1.09 -7.43 6.84
C HIS A 22 2.00 -7.07 8.02
N LEU A 23 3.03 -6.26 7.77
CA LEU A 23 4.08 -5.91 8.74
C LEU A 23 3.49 -5.41 10.07
N MET A 24 2.45 -4.56 10.00
CA MET A 24 1.81 -4.02 11.21
C MET A 24 1.17 -5.08 12.10
N LYS A 25 0.75 -6.24 11.56
CA LYS A 25 0.21 -7.34 12.37
C LYS A 25 1.27 -7.87 13.32
N TYR A 26 2.49 -8.08 12.82
CA TYR A 26 3.61 -8.54 13.64
C TYR A 26 4.01 -7.49 14.66
N MET A 27 4.05 -6.22 14.27
CA MET A 27 4.39 -5.12 15.17
C MET A 27 3.39 -5.00 16.32
N VAL A 28 2.08 -5.10 16.04
CA VAL A 28 1.03 -5.17 17.06
C VAL A 28 1.28 -6.28 18.09
N VAL A 29 1.59 -7.50 17.63
CA VAL A 29 1.88 -8.62 18.53
C VAL A 29 3.11 -8.33 19.40
N LEU A 30 4.18 -7.80 18.80
CA LEU A 30 5.38 -7.40 19.54
C LEU A 30 5.08 -6.32 20.58
N TYR A 31 4.27 -5.32 20.25
CA TYR A 31 3.90 -4.27 21.20
C TYR A 31 3.03 -4.76 22.35
N ILE A 32 2.15 -5.74 22.11
CA ILE A 32 1.40 -6.40 23.19
C ILE A 32 2.38 -7.12 24.13
N ILE A 33 3.36 -7.85 23.58
CA ILE A 33 4.40 -8.52 24.37
C ILE A 33 5.21 -7.49 25.19
N GLY A 34 5.66 -6.40 24.56
CA GLY A 34 6.40 -5.34 25.25
C GLY A 34 5.59 -4.64 26.34
N PHE A 35 4.28 -4.45 26.12
CA PHE A 35 3.36 -3.94 27.13
C PHE A 35 3.23 -4.89 28.33
N LEU A 36 3.09 -6.19 28.09
CA LEU A 36 3.05 -7.20 29.17
C LEU A 36 4.36 -7.24 29.97
N ILE A 37 5.51 -7.14 29.30
CA ILE A 37 6.82 -7.06 29.98
C ILE A 37 6.90 -5.82 30.87
N SER A 38 6.46 -4.66 30.35
CA SER A 38 6.38 -3.40 31.11
C SER A 38 5.48 -3.52 32.34
N ALA A 39 4.35 -4.22 32.21
CA ALA A 39 3.39 -4.42 33.31
C ALA A 39 3.91 -5.36 34.40
N VAL A 40 4.69 -6.39 34.03
CA VAL A 40 5.25 -7.36 34.99
C VAL A 40 6.49 -6.79 35.69
N ASN A 41 7.41 -6.22 34.93
CA ASN A 41 8.64 -5.66 35.48
C ASN A 41 9.15 -4.49 34.63
N TYR A 42 8.91 -3.29 35.13
CA TYR A 42 9.32 -2.05 34.47
C TYR A 42 10.85 -1.86 34.43
N SER A 43 11.61 -2.44 35.36
CA SER A 43 13.08 -2.41 35.33
C SER A 43 13.61 -3.26 34.17
N LEU A 44 13.11 -4.49 34.04
CA LEU A 44 13.44 -5.38 32.91
C LEU A 44 13.04 -4.76 31.58
N TYR A 45 11.90 -4.08 31.52
CA TYR A 45 11.50 -3.31 30.34
C TYR A 45 12.54 -2.28 29.94
N ARG A 46 13.02 -1.47 30.89
CA ARG A 46 14.05 -0.46 30.62
C ARG A 46 15.38 -1.08 30.23
N GLU A 47 15.80 -2.13 30.91
CA GLU A 47 17.10 -2.75 30.70
C GLU A 47 17.18 -3.58 29.42
N LEU A 48 16.10 -4.24 29.00
CA LEU A 48 16.11 -5.04 27.78
C LEU A 48 15.62 -4.30 26.55
N LEU A 49 14.56 -3.49 26.66
CA LEU A 49 13.81 -3.03 25.48
C LEU A 49 14.06 -1.57 25.11
N THR A 50 14.87 -0.82 25.87
CA THR A 50 15.10 0.59 25.54
C THR A 50 16.35 0.75 24.69
N LEU A 51 16.24 1.62 23.69
CA LEU A 51 17.36 1.94 22.82
C LEU A 51 18.30 2.90 23.54
N ASP A 52 19.47 2.37 23.92
CA ASP A 52 20.54 3.11 24.57
C ASP A 52 21.87 2.77 23.90
N PHE A 53 22.43 3.75 23.18
CA PHE A 53 23.67 3.56 22.44
C PHE A 53 24.90 3.39 23.34
N SER A 54 24.89 3.95 24.56
CA SER A 54 25.99 3.80 25.50
C SER A 54 26.14 2.34 25.95
N MET A 55 25.02 1.67 26.22
CA MET A 55 24.95 0.26 26.59
C MET A 55 25.25 -0.66 25.39
N ILE A 56 24.88 -0.24 24.17
CA ILE A 56 25.23 -0.98 22.94
C ILE A 56 26.76 -1.05 22.78
N LEU A 57 27.47 0.04 23.02
CA LEU A 57 28.94 0.08 22.97
C LEU A 57 29.60 -0.78 24.06
N GLN A 58 28.90 -0.98 25.19
CA GLN A 58 29.33 -1.88 26.26
C GLN A 58 29.01 -3.38 25.98
N GLY A 59 28.50 -3.71 24.79
CA GLY A 59 28.25 -5.08 24.35
C GLY A 59 26.78 -5.49 24.26
N GLN A 60 25.84 -4.62 24.62
CA GLN A 60 24.39 -4.92 24.58
C GLN A 60 23.78 -4.73 23.17
N VAL A 61 24.35 -5.39 22.17
CA VAL A 61 23.96 -5.24 20.75
C VAL A 61 22.51 -5.64 20.45
N TRP A 62 21.89 -6.48 21.30
CA TRP A 62 20.48 -6.86 21.16
C TRP A 62 19.52 -5.67 21.27
N ARG A 63 19.93 -4.55 21.88
CA ARG A 63 19.13 -3.31 21.97
C ARG A 63 18.75 -2.71 20.61
N LEU A 64 19.54 -2.98 19.57
CA LEU A 64 19.23 -2.58 18.19
C LEU A 64 18.02 -3.31 17.59
N VAL A 65 17.58 -4.41 18.22
CA VAL A 65 16.43 -5.21 17.76
C VAL A 65 15.30 -5.19 18.77
N THR A 66 15.62 -5.34 20.06
CA THR A 66 14.64 -5.41 21.15
C THR A 66 13.83 -4.13 21.33
N PHE A 67 14.36 -2.96 20.97
CA PHE A 67 13.59 -1.71 21.01
C PHE A 67 12.38 -1.66 20.08
N ILE A 68 12.35 -2.52 19.06
CA ILE A 68 11.18 -2.67 18.17
C ILE A 68 9.99 -3.24 18.94
N ILE A 69 10.23 -4.00 20.01
CA ILE A 69 9.21 -4.61 20.87
C ILE A 69 8.65 -3.58 21.87
N ALA A 70 9.42 -2.54 22.20
CA ALA A 70 8.98 -1.49 23.10
C ALA A 70 7.77 -0.74 22.50
N PRO A 71 6.59 -0.78 23.14
CA PRO A 71 5.45 -0.01 22.69
C PRO A 71 5.76 1.50 22.79
N PRO A 72 5.18 2.31 21.90
CA PRO A 72 5.19 3.77 22.01
C PRO A 72 4.82 4.21 23.43
N MET A 73 5.63 5.11 24.02
CA MET A 73 5.46 5.52 25.42
C MET A 73 4.16 6.30 25.63
N SER A 74 3.59 6.85 24.56
CA SER A 74 2.27 7.48 24.55
C SER A 74 1.15 6.49 24.94
N PHE A 75 1.34 5.18 24.77
CA PHE A 75 0.38 4.16 25.20
C PHE A 75 0.44 3.86 26.72
N GLY A 76 1.46 4.33 27.42
CA GLY A 76 1.71 4.03 28.84
C GLY A 76 1.35 5.14 29.84
N LYS A 77 0.95 6.33 29.40
CA LYS A 77 0.63 7.45 30.31
C LYS A 77 -0.84 7.42 30.76
N SER A 78 -1.12 6.63 31.81
CA SER A 78 -2.29 6.64 32.73
C SER A 78 -3.75 6.72 32.21
N LEU A 79 -4.03 7.06 30.95
CA LEU A 79 -5.40 7.15 30.43
C LEU A 79 -5.80 5.81 29.80
N MET A 80 -6.24 4.91 30.69
CA MET A 80 -7.04 3.70 30.43
C MET A 80 -6.47 2.74 29.37
N VAL A 81 -5.99 1.56 29.78
CA VAL A 81 -5.49 0.47 28.90
C VAL A 81 -6.38 0.23 27.67
N ILE A 82 -7.69 0.44 27.80
CA ILE A 82 -8.68 0.37 26.72
C ILE A 82 -8.38 1.36 25.58
N PHE A 83 -7.97 2.59 25.89
CA PHE A 83 -7.59 3.59 24.90
C PHE A 83 -6.28 3.22 24.19
N ALA A 84 -5.32 2.63 24.91
CA ALA A 84 -4.10 2.10 24.30
C ALA A 84 -4.40 0.98 23.29
N ILE A 85 -5.33 0.08 23.63
CA ILE A 85 -5.80 -0.98 22.70
C ILE A 85 -6.47 -0.35 21.48
N PHE A 86 -7.39 0.61 21.68
CA PHE A 86 -8.07 1.28 20.58
C PHE A 86 -7.08 2.00 19.64
N ALA A 87 -6.12 2.72 20.20
CA ALA A 87 -5.09 3.42 19.43
C ALA A 87 -4.21 2.43 18.66
N LEU A 88 -3.82 1.30 19.26
CA LEU A 88 -3.04 0.26 18.61
C LEU A 88 -3.82 -0.41 17.45
N LEU A 89 -5.12 -0.64 17.60
CA LEU A 89 -5.99 -1.11 16.51
C LEU A 89 -6.16 -0.07 15.39
N LEU A 90 -6.26 1.20 15.74
CA LEU A 90 -6.30 2.32 14.79
C LEU A 90 -5.01 2.37 13.96
N TYR A 91 -3.85 2.27 14.61
CA TYR A 91 -2.57 2.27 13.92
C TYR A 91 -2.34 1.02 13.08
N TYR A 92 -2.85 -0.13 13.52
CA TYR A 92 -2.91 -1.34 12.70
C TYR A 92 -3.70 -1.11 11.40
N SER A 93 -4.90 -0.52 11.52
CA SER A 93 -5.75 -0.19 10.37
C SER A 93 -5.08 0.80 9.41
N ILE A 94 -4.47 1.86 9.96
CA ILE A 94 -3.71 2.85 9.17
C ILE A 94 -2.56 2.19 8.42
N GLY A 95 -1.72 1.41 9.10
CA GLY A 95 -0.57 0.80 8.45
C GLY A 95 -0.95 -0.25 7.41
N ASN A 96 -2.02 -1.02 7.63
CA ASN A 96 -2.55 -1.93 6.61
C ASN A 96 -3.05 -1.17 5.37
N THR A 97 -3.71 -0.02 5.57
CA THR A 97 -4.16 0.83 4.46
C THR A 97 -2.97 1.42 3.69
N LEU A 98 -1.94 1.89 4.39
CA LEU A 98 -0.71 2.39 3.76
C LEU A 98 0.04 1.30 3.01
N GLU A 99 0.10 0.08 3.56
CA GLU A 99 0.70 -1.08 2.89
C GLU A 99 -0.03 -1.41 1.58
N GLN A 100 -1.37 -1.36 1.56
CA GLN A 100 -2.15 -1.59 0.36
C GLN A 100 -1.93 -0.50 -0.71
N VAL A 101 -1.81 0.76 -0.29
CA VAL A 101 -1.65 1.91 -1.21
C VAL A 101 -0.25 1.97 -1.80
N TRP A 102 0.78 1.76 -0.99
CA TRP A 102 2.17 1.84 -1.43
C TRP A 102 2.72 0.51 -1.95
N GLY A 103 2.15 -0.62 -1.53
CA GLY A 103 2.70 -1.95 -1.74
C GLY A 103 3.64 -2.36 -0.61
N THR A 104 3.70 -3.68 -0.36
CA THR A 104 4.41 -4.28 0.78
C THR A 104 5.85 -3.83 0.90
N PHE A 105 6.65 -3.85 -0.17
CA PHE A 105 8.07 -3.44 -0.12
C PHE A 105 8.25 -1.98 0.30
N ARG A 106 7.42 -1.07 -0.23
CA ARG A 106 7.55 0.37 0.04
C ARG A 106 7.14 0.72 1.45
N PHE A 107 6.09 0.07 1.96
CA PHE A 107 5.70 0.19 3.37
C PHE A 107 6.78 -0.35 4.31
N ASN A 108 7.37 -1.51 4.00
CA ASN A 108 8.50 -2.05 4.76
C ASN A 108 9.68 -1.06 4.77
N LEU A 109 10.05 -0.51 3.61
CA LEU A 109 11.12 0.50 3.50
C LEU A 109 10.82 1.76 4.34
N PHE A 110 9.57 2.22 4.34
CA PHE A 110 9.14 3.36 5.16
C PHE A 110 9.25 3.06 6.66
N TYR A 111 8.72 1.92 7.09
CA TYR A 111 8.67 1.55 8.50
C TYR A 111 10.07 1.26 9.06
N PHE A 112 10.87 0.44 8.38
CA PHE A 112 12.26 0.17 8.77
C PHE A 112 13.16 1.40 8.62
N GLY A 113 12.89 2.27 7.63
CA GLY A 113 13.55 3.57 7.53
C GLY A 113 13.29 4.46 8.75
N GLY A 114 12.06 4.42 9.29
CA GLY A 114 11.72 5.07 10.56
C GLY A 114 12.46 4.47 11.76
N LEU A 115 12.57 3.15 11.84
CA LEU A 115 13.36 2.48 12.90
C LEU A 115 14.85 2.82 12.80
N LEU A 116 15.39 2.90 11.58
CA LEU A 116 16.77 3.36 11.36
C LEU A 116 16.95 4.83 11.74
N ALA A 117 15.96 5.69 11.49
CA ALA A 117 15.98 7.07 11.97
C ALA A 117 16.09 7.13 13.50
N CYS A 118 15.35 6.30 14.24
CA CYS A 118 15.50 6.19 15.70
C CYS A 118 16.92 5.80 16.13
N ILE A 119 17.53 4.83 15.45
CA ILE A 119 18.91 4.39 15.73
C ILE A 119 19.91 5.52 15.45
N ILE A 120 19.77 6.22 14.34
CA ILE A 120 20.62 7.37 13.98
C ILE A 120 20.48 8.49 15.01
N SER A 121 19.25 8.81 15.44
CA SER A 121 19.01 9.80 16.48
C SER A 121 19.62 9.40 17.83
N SER A 122 19.59 8.11 18.18
CA SER A 122 20.24 7.58 19.38
C SER A 122 21.76 7.71 19.31
N PHE A 123 22.34 7.45 18.14
CA PHE A 123 23.76 7.64 17.91
C PHE A 123 24.18 9.12 17.98
N ILE A 124 23.38 10.03 17.40
CA ILE A 124 23.62 11.49 17.48
C ILE A 124 23.55 11.96 18.93
N SER A 125 22.56 11.46 19.69
CA SER A 125 22.45 11.73 21.13
C SER A 125 23.71 11.27 21.87
N TYR A 126 24.20 10.06 21.60
CA TYR A 126 25.43 9.55 22.20
C TYR A 126 26.67 10.39 21.88
N ILE A 127 26.88 10.80 20.62
CA ILE A 127 28.04 11.64 20.25
C ILE A 127 27.99 13.00 20.97
N THR A 128 26.80 13.55 21.17
CA THR A 128 26.63 14.88 21.79
C THR A 128 26.88 14.85 23.30
N VAL A 129 26.76 13.68 23.96
CA VAL A 129 26.62 13.56 25.43
C VAL A 129 27.64 12.61 26.07
N GLY A 130 28.11 11.60 25.35
CA GLY A 130 28.72 10.42 25.94
C GLY A 130 27.72 9.52 26.67
N SER A 131 28.21 8.66 27.56
CA SER A 131 27.43 7.64 28.28
C SER A 131 26.49 8.18 29.38
N ALA A 132 26.43 9.50 29.59
CA ALA A 132 25.82 10.10 30.77
C ALA A 132 24.31 10.35 30.68
N ALA A 133 23.70 10.32 29.48
CA ALA A 133 22.25 10.49 29.37
C ALA A 133 21.64 9.65 28.24
N SER A 134 21.30 8.41 28.60
CA SER A 134 20.49 7.51 27.80
C SER A 134 19.05 8.02 27.73
N TYR A 135 18.77 8.93 26.80
CA TYR A 135 17.39 9.34 26.55
C TYR A 135 16.64 8.21 25.84
N LEU A 136 15.52 7.82 26.45
CA LEU A 136 14.65 6.76 25.96
C LEU A 136 14.08 7.13 24.60
N ILE A 137 14.71 6.63 23.54
CA ILE A 137 14.19 6.74 22.19
C ILE A 137 13.17 5.61 21.97
N THR A 138 11.95 6.02 21.67
CA THR A 138 10.80 5.16 21.45
C THR A 138 10.36 5.22 20.00
N THR A 139 9.47 4.31 19.63
CA THR A 139 8.90 4.22 18.28
C THR A 139 7.77 5.25 18.04
N ASP A 140 7.48 6.14 18.99
CA ASP A 140 6.40 7.15 18.91
C ASP A 140 6.48 7.97 17.61
N TYR A 141 7.67 8.41 17.19
CA TYR A 141 7.86 9.22 15.98
C TYR A 141 7.64 8.44 14.67
N VAL A 142 7.79 7.11 14.69
CA VAL A 142 7.44 6.26 13.54
C VAL A 142 5.92 6.23 13.37
N PHE A 143 5.17 6.12 14.47
CA PHE A 143 3.71 6.18 14.45
C PHE A 143 3.18 7.56 14.07
N LEU A 144 3.82 8.62 14.57
CA LEU A 144 3.52 10.01 14.23
C LEU A 144 3.70 10.27 12.73
N SER A 145 4.86 9.89 12.18
CA SER A 145 5.11 10.01 10.74
C SER A 145 4.20 9.14 9.89
N MET A 146 3.80 7.95 10.37
CA MET A 146 2.82 7.09 9.71
C MET A 146 1.42 7.73 9.68
N PHE A 147 0.99 8.32 10.80
CA PHE A 147 -0.28 9.04 10.88
C PHE A 147 -0.31 10.24 9.93
N LEU A 148 0.76 11.03 9.93
CA LEU A 148 0.92 12.16 9.03
C LEU A 148 0.90 11.73 7.55
N ALA A 149 1.56 10.62 7.21
CA ALA A 149 1.51 10.05 5.85
C ALA A 149 0.09 9.66 5.43
N TYR A 150 -0.66 9.04 6.35
CA TYR A 150 -2.06 8.68 6.12
C TYR A 150 -2.93 9.93 5.92
N ALA A 151 -2.73 10.97 6.74
CA ALA A 151 -3.45 12.23 6.61
C ALA A 151 -3.19 12.96 5.28
N MET A 152 -1.98 12.85 4.74
CA MET A 152 -1.64 13.39 3.41
C MET A 152 -2.32 12.64 2.27
N LEU A 153 -2.51 11.32 2.39
CA LEU A 153 -3.13 10.49 1.35
C LEU A 153 -4.66 10.52 1.40
N PHE A 154 -5.21 10.61 2.60
CA PHE A 154 -6.64 10.43 2.86
C PHE A 154 -7.24 11.57 3.72
N PRO A 155 -7.11 12.84 3.31
CA PRO A 155 -7.53 13.98 4.13
C PRO A 155 -9.05 14.03 4.40
N GLU A 156 -9.86 13.50 3.49
CA GLU A 156 -11.32 13.51 3.57
C GLU A 156 -11.91 12.26 4.25
N GLN A 157 -11.09 11.26 4.57
CA GLN A 157 -11.55 10.11 5.35
C GLN A 157 -12.00 10.56 6.75
N GLN A 158 -12.99 9.88 7.30
CA GLN A 158 -13.57 10.21 8.60
C GLN A 158 -13.18 9.16 9.64
N LEU A 159 -12.75 9.64 10.80
CA LEU A 159 -12.50 8.83 11.97
C LEU A 159 -13.56 9.16 13.02
N TYR A 160 -14.25 8.13 13.52
CA TYR A 160 -15.28 8.29 14.54
C TYR A 160 -14.66 8.31 15.93
N LEU A 161 -14.51 9.51 16.50
CA LEU A 161 -14.06 9.68 17.87
C LEU A 161 -15.12 9.13 18.82
N TYR A 162 -14.73 8.21 19.70
CA TYR A 162 -15.62 7.44 20.58
C TYR A 162 -16.78 6.71 19.86
N GLY A 163 -16.66 6.47 18.55
CA GLY A 163 -17.73 5.88 17.75
C GLY A 163 -18.92 6.80 17.46
N ILE A 164 -18.87 8.07 17.89
CA ILE A 164 -20.02 9.00 17.79
C ILE A 164 -19.70 10.18 16.88
N ILE A 165 -18.54 10.83 17.06
CA ILE A 165 -18.24 12.10 16.40
C ILE A 165 -17.37 11.85 15.17
N PRO A 166 -17.86 12.02 13.93
CA PRO A 166 -17.05 11.88 12.73
C PRO A 166 -16.13 13.09 12.59
N ILE A 167 -14.83 12.88 12.72
CA ILE A 167 -13.79 13.89 12.52
C ILE A 167 -13.01 13.55 11.26
N LYS A 168 -12.87 14.51 10.33
CA LYS A 168 -12.04 14.31 9.14
C LYS A 168 -10.56 14.21 9.54
N ILE A 169 -9.86 13.26 8.92
CA ILE A 169 -8.44 13.00 9.19
C ILE A 169 -7.58 14.24 8.98
N LYS A 170 -7.90 15.12 8.03
CA LYS A 170 -7.14 16.38 7.84
C LYS A 170 -7.04 17.24 9.10
N TRP A 171 -8.09 17.28 9.93
CA TRP A 171 -8.07 18.04 11.17
C TRP A 171 -7.16 17.39 12.21
N LEU A 172 -7.25 16.06 12.32
CA LEU A 172 -6.36 15.30 13.20
C LEU A 172 -4.91 15.41 12.74
N GLY A 173 -4.63 15.38 11.44
CA GLY A 173 -3.29 15.56 10.88
C GLY A 173 -2.73 16.96 11.15
N ILE A 174 -3.56 18.00 11.16
CA ILE A 174 -3.15 19.35 11.58
C ILE A 174 -2.81 19.36 13.07
N VAL A 175 -3.65 18.77 13.92
CA VAL A 175 -3.36 18.64 15.36
C VAL A 175 -2.04 17.90 15.58
N ASP A 176 -1.83 16.80 14.87
CA ASP A 176 -0.62 15.99 14.92
C ASP A 176 0.64 16.81 14.54
N ALA A 177 0.55 17.56 13.44
CA ALA A 177 1.62 18.44 12.99
C ALA A 177 1.90 19.58 13.98
N VAL A 178 0.86 20.17 14.59
CA VAL A 178 1.00 21.21 15.62
C VAL A 178 1.65 20.65 16.88
N VAL A 179 1.25 19.46 17.33
CA VAL A 179 1.87 18.76 18.47
C VAL A 179 3.35 18.50 18.20
N MET A 180 3.69 18.04 16.99
CA MET A 180 5.08 17.85 16.59
C MET A 180 5.86 19.17 16.56
N ALA A 181 5.27 20.25 16.06
CA ALA A 181 5.89 21.58 16.04
C ALA A 181 6.13 22.14 17.45
N MET A 182 5.18 21.94 18.37
CA MET A 182 5.34 22.31 19.78
C MET A 182 6.49 21.53 20.43
N GLN A 183 6.58 20.21 20.17
CA GLN A 183 7.71 19.41 20.66
C GLN A 183 9.06 19.89 20.11
N ALA A 184 9.10 20.26 18.83
CA ALA A 184 10.31 20.83 18.23
C ALA A 184 10.69 22.18 18.86
N PHE A 185 9.70 23.01 19.18
CA PHE A 185 9.92 24.29 19.86
C PHE A 185 10.42 24.10 21.29
N ASP A 186 9.83 23.16 22.04
CA ASP A 186 10.30 22.80 23.39
C ASP A 186 11.72 22.24 23.35
N ALA A 187 12.04 21.42 22.35
CA ALA A 187 13.39 20.94 22.12
C ALA A 187 14.39 22.11 21.92
N VAL A 188 14.04 23.12 21.12
CA VAL A 188 14.89 24.31 20.93
C VAL A 188 15.03 25.11 22.23
N LYS A 189 13.95 25.27 23.00
CA LYS A 189 14.02 25.92 24.32
C LYS A 189 14.96 25.20 25.27
N PHE A 190 14.88 23.87 25.33
CA PHE A 190 15.79 23.08 26.16
C PHE A 190 17.25 23.28 25.74
N ILE A 191 17.53 23.44 24.44
CA ILE A 191 18.86 23.80 23.95
C ILE A 191 19.29 25.19 24.43
N MET A 192 18.41 26.19 24.35
CA MET A 192 18.73 27.56 24.76
C MET A 192 18.95 27.72 26.27
N ILE A 193 18.26 26.92 27.09
CA ILE A 193 18.37 26.97 28.56
C ILE A 193 19.76 26.49 29.05
N GLY A 194 20.46 25.66 28.27
CA GLY A 194 21.78 25.15 28.64
C GLY A 194 21.75 23.92 29.57
N GLY A 195 22.93 23.44 29.95
CA GLY A 195 23.10 22.26 30.81
C GLY A 195 22.51 20.97 30.20
N ASP A 196 21.89 20.14 31.03
CA ASP A 196 21.23 18.88 30.59
C ASP A 196 20.07 19.12 29.60
N GLY A 197 19.57 20.36 29.51
CA GLY A 197 18.55 20.76 28.53
C GLY A 197 19.04 20.66 27.09
N ILE A 198 20.31 20.98 26.82
CA ILE A 198 20.91 20.86 25.47
C ILE A 198 20.73 19.45 24.94
N ILE A 199 20.93 18.48 25.82
CA ILE A 199 20.89 17.07 25.47
C ILE A 199 19.47 16.64 25.11
N ARG A 200 18.51 16.99 25.97
CA ARG A 200 17.08 16.69 25.75
C ARG A 200 16.62 17.26 24.42
N GLY A 201 16.96 18.52 24.20
CA GLY A 201 16.57 19.23 23.00
C GLY A 201 17.23 18.69 21.73
N VAL A 202 18.54 18.42 21.74
CA VAL A 202 19.22 17.84 20.56
C VAL A 202 18.66 16.46 20.23
N THR A 203 18.42 15.62 21.23
CA THR A 203 17.88 14.27 21.01
C THR A 203 16.47 14.33 20.42
N GLN A 204 15.57 15.11 21.02
CA GLN A 204 14.20 15.30 20.53
C GLN A 204 14.16 15.94 19.14
N LEU A 205 15.00 16.94 18.88
CA LEU A 205 15.06 17.58 17.58
C LEU A 205 15.61 16.63 16.51
N SER A 206 16.65 15.85 16.83
CA SER A 206 17.24 14.89 15.89
C SER A 206 16.25 13.82 15.45
N ILE A 207 15.42 13.30 16.37
CA ILE A 207 14.44 12.27 16.02
C ILE A 207 13.28 12.84 15.21
N ILE A 208 12.80 14.05 15.53
CA ILE A 208 11.79 14.74 14.71
C ILE A 208 12.33 14.94 13.29
N VAL A 209 13.54 15.50 13.16
CA VAL A 209 14.15 15.78 11.86
C VAL A 209 14.39 14.49 11.05
N CYS A 210 14.97 13.45 11.66
CA CYS A 210 15.23 12.19 10.97
C CYS A 210 13.92 11.49 10.55
N SER A 211 12.89 11.51 11.39
CA SER A 211 11.58 10.91 11.09
C SER A 211 10.86 11.65 9.96
N MET A 212 10.88 12.99 9.98
CA MET A 212 10.32 13.81 8.92
C MET A 212 11.10 13.65 7.61
N ALA A 213 12.43 13.60 7.68
CA ALA A 213 13.26 13.35 6.52
C ALA A 213 12.91 11.99 5.88
N ASN A 214 12.78 10.93 6.67
CA ASN A 214 12.34 9.62 6.19
C ASN A 214 10.98 9.71 5.49
N LEU A 215 10.00 10.38 6.10
CA LEU A 215 8.68 10.61 5.52
C LEU A 215 8.77 11.34 4.18
N PHE A 216 9.36 12.53 4.13
CA PHE A 216 9.36 13.35 2.92
C PHE A 216 10.19 12.73 1.78
N ILE A 217 11.34 12.13 2.09
CA ILE A 217 12.19 11.48 1.08
C ILE A 217 11.42 10.32 0.44
N LEU A 218 10.83 9.45 1.26
CA LEU A 218 10.11 8.27 0.75
C LEU A 218 8.78 8.63 0.11
N PHE A 219 8.02 9.57 0.67
CA PHE A 219 6.75 10.01 0.10
C PHE A 219 6.94 10.61 -1.30
N ASN A 220 7.95 11.47 -1.47
CA ASN A 220 8.32 11.98 -2.79
C ASN A 220 8.84 10.87 -3.71
N ALA A 221 9.56 9.89 -3.17
CA ALA A 221 10.04 8.76 -3.93
C ALA A 221 8.90 7.83 -4.42
N PHE A 222 7.83 7.69 -3.64
CA PHE A 222 6.66 6.87 -3.98
C PHE A 222 5.73 7.56 -5.01
N LYS A 223 5.69 8.90 -5.01
CA LYS A 223 4.87 9.73 -5.92
C LYS A 223 5.29 9.61 -7.40
N TYR A 224 6.49 9.13 -7.70
CA TYR A 224 6.99 8.90 -9.06
C TYR A 224 6.34 7.67 -9.74
N LYS A 225 5.00 7.66 -9.86
CA LYS A 225 4.30 6.86 -10.87
C LYS A 225 4.03 7.72 -12.11
N GLY A 226 5.12 8.15 -12.75
CA GLY A 226 5.02 8.63 -14.13
C GLY A 226 4.71 7.44 -15.02
N VAL A 227 3.46 7.30 -15.49
CA VAL A 227 3.10 6.35 -16.56
C VAL A 227 4.14 6.55 -17.67
N THR A 228 4.97 5.54 -17.89
CA THR A 228 6.13 5.68 -18.78
C THR A 228 5.62 6.14 -20.15
N LYS A 229 6.34 7.06 -20.83
CA LYS A 229 6.06 7.38 -22.25
C LYS A 229 5.88 6.10 -23.09
N GLN A 230 6.57 5.02 -22.72
CA GLN A 230 6.47 3.70 -23.36
C GLN A 230 5.17 2.95 -23.06
N GLN A 231 4.63 3.02 -21.83
CA GLN A 231 3.31 2.46 -21.49
C GLN A 231 2.18 3.30 -22.09
N ARG A 232 2.32 4.64 -22.12
CA ARG A 232 1.40 5.51 -22.87
C ARG A 232 1.45 5.23 -24.38
N LYS A 233 2.64 5.04 -24.95
CA LYS A 233 2.80 4.63 -26.36
C LYS A 233 2.21 3.25 -26.63
N LYS A 234 2.45 2.25 -25.76
CA LYS A 234 1.85 0.91 -25.91
C LYS A 234 0.33 0.93 -25.78
N SER A 235 -0.23 1.70 -24.85
CA SER A 235 -1.68 1.87 -24.71
C SER A 235 -2.28 2.65 -25.89
N ALA A 236 -1.57 3.67 -26.40
CA ALA A 236 -1.98 4.41 -27.59
C ALA A 236 -1.88 3.57 -28.88
N GLU A 237 -0.83 2.76 -29.03
CA GLU A 237 -0.67 1.80 -30.13
C GLU A 237 -1.70 0.69 -30.05
N TYR A 238 -1.99 0.17 -28.85
CA TYR A 238 -3.06 -0.78 -28.62
C TYR A 238 -4.42 -0.18 -28.98
N LYS A 239 -4.73 1.04 -28.50
CA LYS A 239 -5.94 1.78 -28.90
C LYS A 239 -6.00 1.98 -30.41
N LYS A 240 -4.90 2.36 -31.07
CA LYS A 240 -4.84 2.50 -32.55
C LYS A 240 -5.08 1.17 -33.26
N LYS A 241 -4.51 0.06 -32.77
CA LYS A 241 -4.74 -1.29 -33.32
C LYS A 241 -6.20 -1.71 -33.14
N VAL A 242 -6.77 -1.53 -31.95
CA VAL A 242 -8.18 -1.83 -31.67
C VAL A 242 -9.09 -0.98 -32.54
N ASN A 243 -8.83 0.32 -32.69
CA ASN A 243 -9.62 1.20 -33.57
C ASN A 243 -9.48 0.80 -35.06
N LYS A 244 -8.29 0.39 -35.51
CA LYS A 244 -8.07 -0.09 -36.87
C LYS A 244 -8.85 -1.40 -37.12
N LEU A 245 -8.77 -2.36 -36.19
CA LEU A 245 -9.55 -3.60 -36.25
C LEU A 245 -11.05 -3.34 -36.21
N SER A 246 -11.51 -2.40 -35.40
CA SER A 246 -12.93 -2.00 -35.33
C SER A 246 -13.43 -1.37 -36.63
N LYS A 247 -12.58 -0.63 -37.35
CA LYS A 247 -12.93 -0.07 -38.66
C LYS A 247 -12.93 -1.10 -39.79
N THR A 248 -12.09 -2.14 -39.69
CA THR A 248 -12.02 -3.21 -40.70
C THR A 248 -13.11 -4.27 -40.52
N ARG A 249 -13.56 -4.53 -39.29
CA ARG A 249 -14.70 -5.42 -39.04
C ARG A 249 -15.99 -4.65 -39.30
N ILE A 250 -16.54 -4.82 -40.50
CA ILE A 250 -17.86 -4.29 -40.86
C ILE A 250 -18.88 -5.34 -40.47
N HIS A 251 -19.69 -5.05 -39.47
CA HIS A 251 -20.81 -5.91 -39.11
C HIS A 251 -21.94 -5.68 -40.11
N THR A 252 -22.53 -6.76 -40.62
CA THR A 252 -23.54 -6.67 -41.70
C THR A 252 -24.72 -7.57 -41.38
N CYS A 253 -25.93 -7.00 -41.38
CA CYS A 253 -27.15 -7.77 -41.18
C CYS A 253 -27.43 -8.66 -42.39
N THR A 254 -27.64 -9.94 -42.14
CA THR A 254 -27.91 -10.94 -43.21
C THR A 254 -29.26 -10.73 -43.90
N VAL A 255 -30.24 -10.09 -43.23
CA VAL A 255 -31.61 -9.90 -43.75
C VAL A 255 -31.75 -8.61 -44.54
N CYS A 256 -31.38 -7.46 -43.96
CA CYS A 256 -31.59 -6.14 -44.56
C CYS A 256 -30.32 -5.52 -45.17
N GLY A 257 -29.15 -6.16 -45.02
CA GLY A 257 -27.88 -5.63 -45.52
C GLY A 257 -27.34 -4.39 -44.79
N ALA A 258 -28.00 -3.93 -43.73
CA ALA A 258 -27.52 -2.82 -42.91
C ALA A 258 -26.12 -3.10 -42.37
N THR A 259 -25.22 -2.11 -42.44
CA THR A 259 -23.84 -2.24 -41.97
C THR A 259 -23.56 -1.37 -40.75
N SER A 260 -22.54 -1.72 -39.95
CA SER A 260 -22.08 -0.90 -38.82
C SER A 260 -21.53 0.48 -39.22
N GLN A 261 -21.36 0.75 -40.52
CA GLN A 261 -20.98 2.08 -41.03
C GLN A 261 -22.20 2.92 -41.42
N SER A 262 -23.23 2.31 -42.01
CA SER A 262 -24.48 3.01 -42.37
C SER A 262 -25.33 3.37 -41.14
N HIS A 263 -25.29 2.54 -40.09
CA HIS A 263 -26.02 2.74 -38.84
C HIS A 263 -25.11 2.53 -37.63
N PRO A 264 -24.38 3.58 -37.17
CA PRO A 264 -23.38 3.48 -36.10
C PRO A 264 -23.97 3.14 -34.72
N ASP A 265 -25.23 3.51 -34.48
CA ASP A 265 -25.91 3.33 -33.20
C ASP A 265 -26.62 1.97 -33.07
N MET A 266 -26.59 1.14 -34.11
CA MET A 266 -27.31 -0.13 -34.17
C MET A 266 -26.39 -1.29 -33.78
N GLU A 267 -26.83 -2.14 -32.85
CA GLU A 267 -26.07 -3.31 -32.42
C GLU A 267 -26.30 -4.51 -33.34
N PHE A 268 -25.19 -5.16 -33.73
CA PHE A 268 -25.20 -6.39 -34.51
C PHE A 268 -24.83 -7.57 -33.61
N ARG A 269 -25.66 -8.62 -33.61
CA ARG A 269 -25.49 -9.80 -32.75
C ARG A 269 -25.60 -11.08 -33.57
N PHE A 270 -24.93 -12.13 -33.10
CA PHE A 270 -25.02 -13.46 -33.71
C PHE A 270 -26.24 -14.21 -33.18
N CYS A 271 -26.88 -14.98 -34.05
CA CYS A 271 -27.88 -15.96 -33.63
C CYS A 271 -27.20 -17.31 -33.35
N SER A 272 -27.40 -17.86 -32.16
CA SER A 272 -26.82 -19.16 -31.76
C SER A 272 -27.45 -20.38 -32.44
N ARG A 273 -28.63 -20.20 -33.07
CA ARG A 273 -29.39 -21.29 -33.73
C ARG A 273 -29.19 -21.35 -35.24
N CYS A 274 -28.63 -20.30 -35.84
CA CYS A 274 -28.34 -20.27 -37.27
C CYS A 274 -26.99 -20.92 -37.57
N ASP A 275 -26.88 -21.57 -38.72
CA ASP A 275 -25.62 -22.12 -39.19
C ASP A 275 -24.71 -21.03 -39.77
N GLY A 276 -23.46 -21.04 -39.32
CA GLY A 276 -22.45 -20.03 -39.64
C GLY A 276 -22.51 -18.78 -38.76
N ASN A 277 -21.43 -17.99 -38.79
CA ASN A 277 -21.30 -16.74 -38.06
C ASN A 277 -22.10 -15.60 -38.72
N ARG A 278 -23.43 -15.76 -38.80
CA ARG A 278 -24.35 -14.76 -39.38
C ARG A 278 -24.74 -13.74 -38.32
N GLU A 279 -24.62 -12.47 -38.68
CA GLU A 279 -24.96 -11.33 -37.83
C GLU A 279 -26.32 -10.75 -38.23
N TYR A 280 -27.06 -10.28 -37.23
CA TYR A 280 -28.38 -9.68 -37.36
C TYR A 280 -28.42 -8.38 -36.57
N CYS A 281 -29.10 -7.34 -37.08
CA CYS A 281 -29.37 -6.13 -36.29
C CYS A 281 -30.46 -6.39 -35.24
N THR A 282 -30.59 -5.51 -34.25
CA THR A 282 -31.57 -5.60 -33.15
C THR A 282 -33.01 -5.86 -33.61
N GLU A 283 -33.43 -5.27 -34.74
CA GLU A 283 -34.79 -5.44 -35.29
C GLU A 283 -35.01 -6.81 -35.94
N HIS A 284 -33.96 -7.39 -36.55
CA HIS A 284 -34.03 -8.67 -37.25
C HIS A 284 -33.56 -9.87 -36.40
N LEU A 285 -32.94 -9.61 -35.24
CA LEU A 285 -32.42 -10.66 -34.37
C LEU A 285 -33.52 -11.60 -33.87
N PHE A 286 -34.74 -11.10 -33.67
CA PHE A 286 -35.87 -11.89 -33.14
C PHE A 286 -36.92 -12.27 -34.18
N THR A 287 -36.80 -11.74 -35.41
CA THR A 287 -37.80 -11.90 -36.47
C THR A 287 -37.25 -12.65 -37.70
N HIS A 288 -35.97 -13.02 -37.70
CA HIS A 288 -35.38 -13.78 -38.80
C HIS A 288 -35.75 -15.27 -38.73
N GLU A 289 -35.88 -15.88 -39.90
CA GLU A 289 -35.97 -17.33 -40.03
C GLU A 289 -34.60 -17.97 -39.83
N HIS A 290 -34.54 -19.02 -39.00
CA HIS A 290 -33.31 -19.72 -38.72
C HIS A 290 -32.85 -20.53 -39.94
N ILE A 291 -31.65 -20.22 -40.43
CA ILE A 291 -31.05 -20.94 -41.54
C ILE A 291 -30.24 -22.10 -40.94
N THR A 292 -30.80 -23.31 -40.98
CA THR A 292 -30.09 -24.55 -40.61
C THR A 292 -29.64 -25.29 -41.86
N LYS A 293 -28.47 -25.93 -41.83
CA LYS A 293 -28.08 -26.86 -42.90
C LYS A 293 -29.13 -27.96 -43.02
N ILE A 294 -29.75 -28.06 -44.19
CA ILE A 294 -30.50 -29.27 -44.57
C ILE A 294 -29.44 -30.35 -44.76
N VAL A 295 -29.34 -31.26 -43.78
CA VAL A 295 -28.60 -32.51 -43.95
C VAL A 295 -29.49 -33.38 -44.84
N ILE A 296 -29.23 -33.38 -46.15
CA ILE A 296 -29.86 -34.33 -47.06
C ILE A 296 -29.24 -35.69 -46.70
N ASN A 297 -29.98 -36.53 -46.00
CA ASN A 297 -29.65 -37.94 -45.86
C ASN A 297 -29.81 -38.56 -47.25
N ILE A 298 -28.70 -38.73 -47.97
CA ILE A 298 -28.68 -39.54 -49.18
C ILE A 298 -28.77 -41.00 -48.71
N ASP A 299 -29.93 -41.57 -49.00
CA ASP A 299 -30.37 -42.96 -48.95
C ASP A 299 -29.33 -44.03 -48.58
N LYS A 300 -29.62 -44.73 -47.47
CA LYS A 300 -29.26 -46.14 -47.30
C LYS A 300 -30.24 -46.96 -48.15
N ASP A 301 -29.96 -47.18 -49.43
CA ASP A 301 -30.73 -48.13 -50.26
C ASP A 301 -29.93 -48.65 -51.48
N SER A 302 -28.64 -48.99 -51.30
CA SER A 302 -27.86 -49.66 -52.35
C SER A 302 -27.14 -50.94 -51.95
N ASP A 303 -27.25 -51.40 -50.70
CA ASP A 303 -26.61 -52.65 -50.24
C ASP A 303 -27.57 -53.86 -50.11
N ALA A 304 -28.84 -53.73 -50.54
CA ALA A 304 -29.81 -54.82 -50.45
C ALA A 304 -29.98 -55.67 -51.73
N ASN A 305 -29.22 -55.42 -52.80
CA ASN A 305 -29.43 -56.13 -54.08
C ASN A 305 -28.14 -56.65 -54.75
N LYS A 306 -27.14 -57.04 -53.96
CA LYS A 306 -25.90 -57.70 -54.45
C LYS A 306 -25.48 -58.96 -53.67
N GLN A 307 -26.43 -59.65 -53.03
CA GLN A 307 -26.18 -60.94 -52.38
C GLN A 307 -27.02 -62.11 -52.92
N GLU A 308 -27.69 -61.97 -54.08
CA GLU A 308 -28.41 -63.09 -54.72
C GLU A 308 -27.82 -63.56 -56.07
N GLU A 309 -26.62 -63.11 -56.48
CA GLU A 309 -26.02 -63.58 -57.75
C GLU A 309 -24.65 -64.26 -57.68
N GLU A 310 -24.04 -64.49 -56.51
CA GLU A 310 -22.83 -65.33 -56.45
C GLU A 310 -22.78 -66.23 -55.20
N ASN A 311 -23.08 -67.52 -55.45
CA ASN A 311 -22.66 -68.74 -54.72
C ASN A 311 -23.24 -69.06 -53.33
#